data_AF-A0A1H5ZXJ3-F1
#
_entry.id   AF-A0A1H5ZXJ3-F1
#
_cell.length_a   1.000
_cell.length_b   1.000
_cell.length_c   1.000
_cell.angle_alpha   90.00
_cell.angle_beta   90.00
_cell.angle_gamma   90.00
#
_symmetry.space_group_name_H-M   'P 1'
#
loop_
_entity.id
_entity.type
_entity.pdbx_description
1 polymer ?
#
loop_
_entity_poly.entity_id
_entity_poly.type
_entity_poly.pdbx_seq_one_letter_code
_entity_poly.pdbx_strand_id
1 'polypeptide(L)'
;MNYGGNTPVIRYAEVLLSYLEAKLEAGKPISQSDLDATINRVRGRASVAMPPITTTSPAKLRQILRKERSVEMACEGLRYRDLLRWNLAKDVLNADFYGASFPGAVKKRLKNRQPDPHSRW
;
A
#
# COMPACT_ATOMS: atom_id res chain seq x y z
N MET A 1 -24.27 -13.13 22.28
CA MET A 1 -24.36 -12.49 20.95
C MET A 1 -23.17 -12.96 20.13
N ASN A 2 -23.34 -13.95 19.26
CA ASN A 2 -22.27 -14.44 18.40
C ASN A 2 -22.43 -13.79 17.02
N TYR A 3 -21.67 -12.73 16.76
CA TYR A 3 -21.57 -12.15 15.43
C TYR A 3 -20.77 -13.12 14.54
N GLY A 4 -21.36 -13.62 13.46
CA GLY A 4 -20.75 -14.60 12.56
C GLY A 4 -19.63 -14.06 11.66
N GLY A 5 -19.20 -12.81 11.85
CA GLY A 5 -18.11 -12.22 11.07
C GLY A 5 -16.74 -12.62 11.63
N ASN A 6 -15.98 -13.36 10.83
CA ASN A 6 -14.57 -13.66 11.11
C ASN A 6 -13.68 -12.56 10.54
N THR A 7 -13.32 -11.58 11.36
CA THR A 7 -12.43 -10.49 10.96
C THR A 7 -10.98 -10.83 11.32
N PRO A 8 -10.04 -10.88 10.36
CA PRO A 8 -8.66 -11.19 10.66
C PRO A 8 -7.99 -10.05 11.42
N VAL A 9 -7.31 -10.36 12.53
CA VAL A 9 -6.51 -9.38 13.29
C VAL A 9 -5.06 -9.37 12.81
N ILE A 10 -4.49 -10.54 12.55
CA ILE A 10 -3.14 -10.72 12.01
C ILE A 10 -3.24 -11.73 10.85
N ARG A 11 -2.63 -11.41 9.72
CA ARG A 11 -2.54 -12.30 8.55
C ARG A 11 -1.10 -12.53 8.17
N TYR A 12 -0.82 -13.69 7.58
CA TYR A 12 0.55 -14.02 7.15
C TYR A 12 1.14 -13.02 6.14
N ALA A 13 0.30 -12.39 5.30
CA ALA A 13 0.74 -11.32 4.40
C ALA A 13 1.34 -10.13 5.15
N GLU A 14 0.74 -9.74 6.29
CA GLU A 14 1.26 -8.68 7.13
C GLU A 14 2.65 -9.03 7.68
N VAL A 15 2.83 -10.26 8.16
CA VAL A 15 4.12 -10.75 8.69
C VAL A 15 5.21 -10.68 7.62
N LEU A 16 4.93 -11.12 6.39
CA LEU A 16 5.88 -11.07 5.28
C LEU A 16 6.29 -9.64 4.93
N LEU A 17 5.33 -8.72 4.85
CA LEU A 17 5.59 -7.32 4.52
C LEU A 17 6.32 -6.60 5.66
N SER A 18 5.96 -6.87 6.92
CA SER A 18 6.63 -6.33 8.11
C SER A 18 8.06 -6.86 8.25
N TYR A 19 8.33 -8.12 7.92
CA TYR A 19 9.68 -8.66 7.90
C TYR A 19 10.56 -7.95 6.85
N LEU A 20 10.05 -7.78 5.63
CA LEU A 20 10.78 -7.07 4.57
C LEU A 20 11.05 -5.61 4.96
N GLU A 21 10.06 -4.94 5.57
CA GLU A 21 10.20 -3.57 6.07
C GLU A 21 11.27 -3.48 7.17
N ALA A 22 11.24 -4.37 8.16
CA ALA A 22 12.22 -4.41 9.23
C ALA A 22 13.63 -4.67 8.69
N LYS A 23 13.78 -5.58 7.72
CA LYS A 23 15.07 -5.85 7.07
C LYS A 23 15.60 -4.63 6.31
N LEU A 24 14.71 -3.94 5.59
CA LEU A 24 15.03 -2.71 4.85
C LEU A 24 15.47 -1.58 5.79
N GLU A 25 14.72 -1.32 6.86
CA GLU A 25 15.04 -0.25 7.83
C GLU A 25 16.25 -0.59 8.72
N ALA A 26 16.55 -1.87 8.92
CA ALA A 26 17.79 -2.31 9.55
C ALA A 26 19.03 -2.10 8.66
N GLY A 27 18.88 -1.61 7.43
CA GLY A 27 19.99 -1.38 6.50
C GLY A 27 20.66 -2.66 6.00
N LYS A 28 19.99 -3.81 6.15
CA LYS A 28 20.53 -5.09 5.65
C LYS A 28 20.39 -5.16 4.12
N PRO A 29 21.35 -5.77 3.42
CA PRO A 29 21.23 -5.98 1.99
C PRO A 29 20.00 -6.85 1.69
N ILE A 30 19.26 -6.45 0.65
CA ILE A 30 18.07 -7.17 0.17
C ILE A 30 18.42 -7.85 -1.14
N SER A 31 18.34 -9.18 -1.15
CA SER A 31 18.51 -9.99 -2.34
C SER A 31 17.17 -10.20 -3.06
N GLN A 32 17.22 -10.67 -4.31
CA GLN A 32 16.02 -11.07 -5.04
C GLN A 32 15.27 -12.21 -4.30
N SER A 33 16.00 -13.14 -3.68
CA SER A 33 15.40 -14.22 -2.91
C SER A 33 14.59 -13.73 -1.71
N ASP A 34 14.98 -12.62 -1.07
CA ASP A 34 14.18 -12.00 0.00
C ASP A 34 12.86 -11.47 -0.54
N LEU A 35 12.88 -10.82 -1.72
CA LEU A 35 11.69 -10.29 -2.37
C LEU A 35 10.74 -11.43 -2.77
N ASP A 36 11.29 -12.51 -3.33
CA ASP A 36 10.56 -13.71 -3.74
C ASP A 36 9.90 -14.42 -2.56
N ALA A 37 10.57 -14.45 -1.41
CA ALA A 37 10.03 -15.02 -0.18
C ALA A 37 8.96 -14.14 0.51
N THR A 38 8.92 -12.83 0.19
CA THR A 38 8.10 -11.84 0.92
C THR A 38 7.06 -11.16 0.02
N ILE A 39 7.40 -10.00 -0.56
CA ILE A 39 6.48 -9.15 -1.31
C ILE A 39 5.96 -9.83 -2.58
N ASN A 40 6.82 -10.58 -3.27
CA ASN A 40 6.42 -11.29 -4.49
C ASN A 40 5.53 -12.50 -4.17
N ARG A 41 5.64 -13.08 -2.96
CA ARG A 41 4.72 -14.12 -2.48
C ARG A 41 3.31 -13.57 -2.24
N VAL A 42 3.19 -12.32 -1.76
CA VAL A 42 1.90 -11.64 -1.62
C VAL A 42 1.32 -11.32 -2.99
N ARG A 43 2.13 -10.72 -3.88
CA ARG A 43 1.72 -10.32 -5.24
C ARG A 43 1.36 -11.51 -6.14
N GLY A 44 2.11 -12.60 -6.02
CA GLY A 44 1.94 -13.83 -6.80
C GLY A 44 0.83 -14.76 -6.30
N ARG A 45 0.02 -14.35 -5.32
CA ARG A 45 -1.15 -15.13 -4.88
C ARG A 45 -2.07 -15.36 -6.08
N ALA A 46 -2.59 -16.58 -6.25
CA ALA A 46 -3.32 -16.98 -7.45
C ALA A 46 -4.54 -16.08 -7.78
N SER A 47 -5.20 -15.53 -6.76
CA SER A 47 -6.33 -14.61 -6.92
C SER A 47 -5.94 -13.16 -7.25
N VAL A 48 -4.65 -12.82 -7.18
CA VAL A 48 -4.12 -11.46 -7.34
C VAL A 48 -3.27 -11.36 -8.62
N ALA A 49 -2.38 -12.33 -8.86
CA ALA A 49 -1.57 -12.47 -10.08
C ALA A 49 -0.83 -11.19 -10.53
N MET A 50 -0.28 -10.44 -9.57
CA MET A 50 0.45 -9.19 -9.85
C MET A 50 1.92 -9.46 -10.23
N PRO A 51 2.53 -8.65 -11.12
CA PRO A 51 3.89 -8.87 -11.58
C PRO A 51 4.91 -8.75 -10.43
N PRO A 52 5.98 -9.56 -10.42
CA PRO A 52 6.98 -9.53 -9.35
C PRO A 52 7.80 -8.23 -9.37
N ILE A 53 8.30 -7.85 -8.20
CA ILE A 53 9.22 -6.73 -8.01
C ILE A 53 10.65 -7.26 -8.03
N THR A 54 11.49 -6.58 -8.81
CA THR A 54 12.93 -6.87 -8.95
C THR A 54 13.82 -5.73 -8.47
N THR A 55 13.22 -4.61 -8.02
CA THR A 55 13.96 -3.44 -7.58
C THR A 55 14.49 -3.65 -6.16
N THR A 56 15.81 -3.63 -6.00
CA THR A 56 16.51 -3.78 -4.71
C THR A 56 16.99 -2.45 -4.12
N SER A 57 16.91 -1.35 -4.88
CA SER A 57 17.31 -0.02 -4.40
C SER A 57 16.50 0.39 -3.16
N PRO A 58 17.14 0.67 -2.00
CA PRO A 58 16.43 0.87 -0.74
C PRO A 58 15.39 2.01 -0.78
N ALA A 59 15.74 3.14 -1.40
CA ALA A 59 14.84 4.29 -1.49
C ALA A 59 13.58 4.00 -2.32
N LYS A 60 13.75 3.30 -3.45
CA LYS A 60 12.63 2.89 -4.31
C LYS A 60 11.81 1.78 -3.65
N LEU A 61 12.48 0.79 -3.06
CA LEU A 61 11.84 -0.34 -2.42
C LEU A 61 11.00 0.08 -1.21
N ARG A 62 11.44 1.08 -0.43
CA ARG A 62 10.63 1.66 0.67
C ARG A 62 9.28 2.17 0.17
N GLN A 63 9.27 2.93 -0.92
CA GLN A 63 8.02 3.47 -1.48
C GLN A 63 7.13 2.35 -2.02
N ILE A 64 7.71 1.38 -2.70
CA ILE A 64 7.00 0.21 -3.24
C ILE A 64 6.36 -0.60 -2.10
N LEU A 65 7.11 -0.88 -1.03
CA LEU A 65 6.62 -1.65 0.12
C LEU A 65 5.47 -0.92 0.83
N ARG A 66 5.60 0.39 1.05
CA ARG A 66 4.52 1.21 1.64
C ARG A 66 3.26 1.19 0.77
N LYS A 67 3.41 1.24 -0.56
CA LYS A 67 2.29 1.13 -1.49
C LYS A 67 1.64 -0.25 -1.42
N GLU A 68 2.44 -1.31 -1.44
CA GLU A 68 1.94 -2.69 -1.37
C GLU A 68 1.16 -2.94 -0.08
N ARG A 69 1.71 -2.54 1.08
CA ARG A 69 1.03 -2.66 2.38
C ARG A 69 -0.29 -1.88 2.41
N SER A 70 -0.35 -0.73 1.75
CA SER A 70 -1.57 0.08 1.66
C SER A 70 -2.68 -0.58 0.84
N VAL A 71 -2.30 -1.35 -0.19
CA VAL A 71 -3.24 -2.05 -1.07
C VAL A 71 -3.66 -3.38 -0.45
N GLU A 72 -2.71 -4.18 0.03
CA GLU A 72 -2.97 -5.53 0.58
C GLU A 72 -3.80 -5.48 1.88
N MET A 73 -3.62 -4.45 2.72
CA MET A 73 -4.34 -4.30 3.99
C MET A 73 -5.42 -3.21 3.92
N ALA A 74 -5.91 -2.89 2.72
CA ALA A 74 -6.97 -1.93 2.54
C ALA A 74 -8.23 -2.39 3.29
N CYS A 75 -8.91 -1.46 3.97
CA CYS A 75 -10.12 -1.72 4.76
C CYS A 75 -9.94 -2.64 5.99
N GLU A 76 -8.71 -2.90 6.45
CA GLU A 76 -8.42 -3.70 7.66
C GLU A 76 -8.01 -2.84 8.87
N GLY A 77 -8.14 -1.51 8.80
CA GLY A 77 -7.88 -0.61 9.93
C GLY A 77 -6.40 -0.29 10.23
N LEU A 78 -5.45 -0.83 9.45
CA LEU A 78 -4.01 -0.62 9.68
C LEU A 78 -3.46 0.70 9.13
N ARG A 79 -4.10 1.27 8.10
CA ARG A 79 -3.56 2.43 7.35
C ARG A 79 -3.24 3.64 8.23
N TYR A 80 -4.09 3.93 9.20
CA TYR A 80 -3.89 5.07 10.10
C TYR A 80 -2.62 4.91 10.96
N ARG A 81 -2.44 3.71 11.55
CA ARG A 81 -1.26 3.37 12.35
C ARG A 81 0.02 3.40 11.53
N ASP A 82 -0.03 2.91 10.29
CA ASP A 82 1.10 2.96 9.36
C ASP A 82 1.52 4.39 9.00
N LEU A 83 0.56 5.29 8.77
CA LEU A 83 0.87 6.70 8.48
C LEU A 83 1.49 7.44 9.67
N LEU A 84 1.03 7.14 10.89
CA LEU A 84 1.57 7.73 12.11
C LEU A 84 3.03 7.31 12.35
N ARG A 85 3.32 6.00 12.32
CA ARG A 85 4.69 5.50 12.56
C ARG A 85 5.68 5.94 11.49
N TRP A 86 5.23 6.18 10.27
CA TRP A 86 6.06 6.74 9.19
C TRP A 86 6.18 8.26 9.22
N ASN A 87 5.51 8.94 10.15
CA ASN A 87 5.41 10.39 10.22
C ASN A 87 4.91 11.03 8.91
N LEU A 88 4.02 10.32 8.19
CA LEU A 88 3.41 10.75 6.92
C LEU A 88 1.96 11.20 7.09
N ALA A 89 1.39 11.02 8.28
CA ALA A 89 -0.01 11.36 8.54
C ALA A 89 -0.32 12.82 8.23
N LYS A 90 0.56 13.75 8.61
CA LYS A 90 0.39 15.19 8.35
C LYS A 90 0.38 15.54 6.86
N ASP A 91 1.07 14.77 6.03
CA ASP A 91 1.19 15.06 4.59
C ASP A 91 0.03 14.41 3.84
N VAL A 92 -0.27 13.16 4.17
CA VAL A 92 -1.28 12.35 3.45
C VAL A 92 -2.71 12.71 3.87
N LEU A 93 -2.96 12.99 5.16
CA LEU A 93 -4.31 13.29 5.64
C LEU A 93 -4.75 14.74 5.40
N ASN A 94 -3.79 15.65 5.16
CA ASN A 94 -4.06 17.03 4.73
C ASN A 94 -4.09 17.17 3.20
N ALA A 95 -3.96 16.06 2.47
CA ALA A 95 -3.97 16.09 1.01
C ALA A 95 -5.36 16.38 0.45
N ASP A 96 -5.37 16.91 -0.76
CA ASP A 96 -6.60 17.28 -1.44
C ASP A 96 -7.41 16.06 -1.86
N PHE A 97 -8.68 16.05 -1.47
CA PHE A 97 -9.65 15.05 -1.92
C PHE A 97 -10.29 15.52 -3.22
N TYR A 98 -10.05 14.83 -4.34
CA TYR A 98 -10.61 15.17 -5.65
C TYR A 98 -11.94 14.45 -5.94
N GLY A 99 -12.23 13.33 -5.27
CA GLY A 99 -13.44 12.52 -5.48
C GLY A 99 -13.41 11.72 -6.80
N ALA A 100 -14.31 10.74 -6.94
CA ALA A 100 -14.47 9.99 -8.18
C ALA A 100 -15.50 10.70 -9.08
N SER A 101 -15.14 10.96 -10.35
CA SER A 101 -16.12 11.45 -11.33
C SER A 101 -17.01 10.31 -11.82
N PHE A 102 -18.27 10.62 -12.14
CA PHE A 102 -19.14 9.67 -12.81
C PHE A 102 -18.53 9.23 -14.15
N PRO A 103 -18.63 7.94 -14.53
CA PRO A 103 -18.19 7.47 -15.84
C PRO A 103 -18.83 8.29 -16.96
N GLY A 104 -18.03 8.87 -17.85
CA GLY A 104 -18.51 9.73 -18.95
C GLY A 104 -18.80 11.20 -18.57
N ALA A 105 -18.49 11.63 -17.35
CA ALA A 105 -18.67 13.03 -16.95
C ALA A 105 -17.74 13.96 -17.74
N VAL A 106 -18.34 14.89 -18.51
CA VAL A 106 -17.63 15.95 -19.24
C VAL A 106 -17.08 17.01 -18.28
N LYS A 107 -17.78 17.27 -17.17
CA LYS A 107 -17.37 18.22 -16.13
C LYS A 107 -16.74 17.46 -14.96
N LYS A 108 -15.42 17.56 -14.83
CA LYS A 108 -14.69 17.04 -13.66
C LYS A 108 -14.64 18.09 -12.55
N ARG A 109 -14.56 17.64 -11.30
CA ARG A 109 -14.29 18.53 -10.17
C ARG A 109 -12.87 19.06 -10.31
N LEU A 110 -12.74 20.37 -10.42
CA LEU A 110 -11.45 21.07 -10.47
C LEU A 110 -11.23 21.77 -9.14
N LYS A 111 -10.03 21.65 -8.58
CA LYS A 111 -9.61 22.46 -7.43
C LYS A 111 -8.60 23.50 -7.93
N ASN A 112 -8.85 24.78 -7.68
CA ASN A 112 -8.04 25.89 -8.22
C ASN A 112 -7.83 25.79 -9.75
N ARG A 113 -8.87 25.37 -10.49
CA ARG A 113 -8.85 25.13 -11.95
C ARG A 113 -7.86 24.03 -12.42
N GLN A 114 -7.27 23.27 -11.51
CA GLN A 114 -6.43 22.12 -11.82
C GLN A 114 -7.24 20.81 -11.68
N PRO A 115 -7.15 19.88 -12.65
CA PRO A 115 -7.73 18.54 -12.53
C PRO A 115 -6.94 17.68 -11.53
N ASP A 116 -7.46 16.50 -11.14
CA ASP A 116 -6.71 15.55 -10.29
C ASP A 116 -5.39 15.18 -10.98
N PRO A 117 -4.22 15.50 -10.39
CA PRO A 117 -2.92 15.24 -11.01
C PRO A 117 -2.64 13.76 -11.20
N HIS A 118 -3.35 12.89 -10.49
CA HIS A 118 -3.11 11.45 -10.50
C HIS A 118 -4.13 10.65 -11.33
N SER A 119 -5.15 11.30 -11.91
CA SER A 119 -6.23 10.65 -12.68
C SER A 119 -6.69 9.32 -12.06
N ARG A 120 -6.95 9.33 -10.74
CA ARG A 120 -7.21 8.10 -9.97
C ARG A 120 -8.58 7.47 -10.27
N TRP A 121 -9.44 8.18 -10.98
CA TRP A 121 -10.85 7.86 -11.23
C TRP A 121 -11.27 8.26 -12.65
#